data_AF-A0A0J7NWG6-F1
#
_entry.id   AF-A0A0J7NWG6-F1
#
_cell.length_a   1.000
_cell.length_b   1.000
_cell.length_c   1.000
_cell.angle_alpha   90.00
_cell.angle_beta   90.00
_cell.angle_gamma   90.00
#
_symmetry.space_group_name_H-M   'P 1'
#
loop_
_entity.id
_entity.type
_entity.pdbx_description
1 polymer ?
#
loop_
_entity_poly.entity_id
_entity_poly.type
_entity_poly.pdbx_seq_one_letter_code
_entity_poly.pdbx_strand_id
1 'polypeptide(L)'
;MLTTTITLTLLAYQATKVNGVNVYAASTIGYILYTFGQVFLFCIFGNRLIEESTSVMEAAYSCHWYDGSEEAKTFVQIVCQQCQKAMSISGAKFFTVSLDLFASQFVWSEFSEEYTPTERRETFYPSVLLADRLYELKITDLPTIPYFPVSSHLEWTDFRYYGLRSATAYVLVFDLSNQDTFQYIRTLREQIYEARDMRGVPLLVVGNKQDELSQTVASGTRYRDIVNLVRKHWRCGYVECSARFNCRVVQIVYRGLTIPEVVTLLPRQGNSPSAEAIFWLLLTGDIPTQQQTASLIADWTSRRQKYTEWWSGPRGETIVSILRSMPEAITPMHRLSVALTIFNISKQAKEAKRHGAMPYTYWEYTYEDAMEFLATLPAIVGLIAKRKMLTNVSGDGDWVQFLIECLTNVNESFDSRKSSVADFLRLYITLNADDDGGAPAAHVTHILGSTDLHINEWKELQTKVQNTLGRAWTEHDLRTRVLNLWSRDKLIGHMEADFSDPRYIALLNYARQHLPDNSEIKCYGLTDMSFNQTILYMARTLGMIASIIWTKVVNAPIEHPISKCTYSYIESVRDDRVKKRKCRTPL
;
A
#
# COMPACT_ATOMS: atom_id res chain seq x y z
N MET A 1 -18.14 -17.90 -21.55
CA MET A 1 -17.50 -16.96 -20.60
C MET A 1 -18.47 -16.41 -19.57
N LEU A 2 -19.27 -15.37 -19.82
CA LEU A 2 -20.16 -14.84 -18.77
C LEU A 2 -21.11 -15.91 -18.20
N THR A 3 -21.70 -16.73 -19.06
CA THR A 3 -22.57 -17.84 -18.66
C THR A 3 -21.81 -18.91 -17.88
N THR A 4 -20.61 -19.28 -18.32
CA THR A 4 -19.76 -20.29 -17.68
C THR A 4 -19.25 -19.83 -16.32
N THR A 5 -18.89 -18.55 -16.15
CA THR A 5 -18.49 -17.96 -14.88
C THR A 5 -19.65 -17.88 -13.89
N ILE A 6 -20.85 -17.50 -14.34
CA ILE A 6 -22.06 -17.50 -13.51
C ILE A 6 -22.45 -18.93 -13.09
N THR A 7 -22.32 -19.92 -13.99
CA THR A 7 -22.58 -21.31 -13.63
C THR A 7 -21.52 -21.83 -12.65
N LEU A 8 -20.25 -21.45 -12.80
CA LEU A 8 -19.18 -21.85 -11.89
C LEU A 8 -19.40 -21.29 -10.48
N THR A 9 -19.81 -20.03 -10.35
CA THR A 9 -20.08 -19.41 -9.03
C THR A 9 -21.32 -20.00 -8.37
N LEU A 10 -22.36 -20.32 -9.14
CA LEU A 10 -23.54 -21.02 -8.63
C LEU A 10 -23.23 -22.45 -8.21
N LEU A 11 -22.40 -23.17 -8.98
CA LEU A 11 -21.95 -24.52 -8.67
C LEU A 11 -21.00 -24.54 -7.46
N ALA A 12 -20.14 -23.54 -7.30
CA ALA A 12 -19.29 -23.37 -6.12
C ALA A 12 -20.12 -23.16 -4.84
N TYR A 13 -21.17 -22.34 -4.91
CA TYR A 13 -22.12 -22.19 -3.79
C TYR A 13 -22.94 -23.46 -3.51
N GLN A 14 -23.25 -24.25 -4.54
CA GLN A 14 -23.90 -25.56 -4.35
C GLN A 14 -22.94 -26.55 -3.71
N ALA A 15 -21.64 -26.51 -4.05
CA ALA A 15 -20.61 -27.35 -3.44
C ALA A 15 -20.45 -27.07 -1.93
N THR A 16 -20.57 -25.81 -1.48
CA THR A 16 -20.51 -25.49 -0.04
C THR A 16 -21.72 -25.99 0.76
N LYS A 17 -22.79 -26.46 0.10
CA LYS A 17 -23.97 -27.06 0.74
C LYS A 17 -23.93 -28.59 0.77
N VAL A 18 -22.86 -29.19 0.25
CA VAL A 18 -22.69 -30.65 0.23
C VAL A 18 -22.16 -31.11 1.60
N ASN A 19 -23.05 -31.69 2.41
CA ASN A 19 -22.71 -32.16 3.75
C ASN A 19 -22.41 -33.68 3.81
N GLY A 20 -22.30 -34.37 2.65
CA GLY A 20 -22.02 -35.81 2.58
C GLY A 20 -21.99 -36.39 1.16
N VAL A 21 -21.53 -37.62 1.01
CA VAL A 21 -21.39 -38.32 -0.28
C VAL A 21 -22.74 -38.87 -0.75
N ASN A 22 -23.52 -38.01 -1.41
CA ASN A 22 -24.85 -38.34 -1.93
C ASN A 22 -24.90 -38.17 -3.46
N VAL A 23 -25.98 -38.66 -4.10
CA VAL A 23 -26.22 -38.49 -5.56
C VAL A 23 -26.16 -37.01 -5.99
N TYR A 24 -26.58 -36.10 -5.11
CA TYR A 24 -26.46 -34.66 -5.31
C TYR A 24 -25.01 -34.15 -5.31
N ALA A 25 -24.12 -34.74 -4.51
CA ALA A 25 -22.70 -34.41 -4.49
C ALA A 25 -22.03 -34.87 -5.79
N ALA A 26 -22.33 -36.10 -6.23
CA ALA A 26 -21.78 -36.66 -7.47
C ALA A 26 -22.22 -35.86 -8.71
N SER A 27 -23.49 -35.43 -8.78
CA SER A 27 -23.97 -34.59 -9.87
C SER A 27 -23.34 -33.19 -9.85
N THR A 28 -23.21 -32.57 -8.66
CA THR A 28 -22.55 -31.27 -8.50
C THR A 28 -21.09 -31.32 -8.95
N ILE A 29 -20.34 -32.36 -8.55
CA ILE A 29 -18.95 -32.57 -9.01
C ILE A 29 -18.89 -32.79 -10.53
N GLY A 30 -19.80 -33.57 -11.11
CA GLY A 30 -19.88 -33.77 -12.56
C GLY A 30 -20.12 -32.46 -13.34
N TYR A 31 -21.01 -31.60 -12.85
CA TYR A 31 -21.27 -30.29 -13.47
C TYR A 31 -20.09 -29.31 -13.31
N ILE A 32 -19.36 -29.38 -12.19
CA ILE A 32 -18.12 -28.63 -11.98
C ILE A 32 -17.06 -29.04 -13.01
N LEU A 33 -16.80 -30.35 -13.17
CA LEU A 33 -15.84 -30.86 -14.14
C LEU A 33 -16.22 -30.47 -15.58
N TYR A 34 -17.51 -30.56 -15.92
CA TYR A 34 -18.00 -30.15 -17.24
C TYR A 34 -17.80 -28.64 -17.50
N THR A 35 -18.10 -27.79 -16.52
CA THR A 35 -17.94 -26.33 -16.66
C THR A 35 -16.47 -25.92 -16.73
N PHE A 36 -15.58 -26.59 -15.98
CA PHE A 36 -14.13 -26.42 -16.13
C PHE A 36 -13.63 -26.85 -17.51
N GLY A 37 -14.11 -27.98 -18.03
CA GLY A 37 -13.79 -28.42 -19.40
C GLY A 37 -14.20 -27.41 -20.46
N GLN A 38 -15.35 -26.74 -20.30
CA GLN A 38 -15.76 -25.67 -21.20
C GLN A 38 -14.83 -24.46 -21.14
N VAL A 39 -14.45 -24.00 -19.95
CA VAL A 39 -13.52 -22.86 -19.79
C VAL A 39 -12.16 -23.19 -20.40
N PHE A 40 -11.65 -24.39 -20.15
CA PHE A 40 -10.39 -24.88 -20.72
C PHE A 40 -10.39 -24.88 -22.25
N LEU A 41 -11.48 -25.33 -22.89
CA LEU A 41 -11.61 -25.29 -24.35
C LEU A 41 -11.53 -23.86 -24.91
N PHE A 42 -12.19 -22.91 -24.25
CA PHE A 42 -12.09 -21.50 -24.67
C PHE A 42 -10.68 -20.93 -24.47
N CYS A 43 -9.94 -21.35 -23.44
CA CYS A 43 -8.54 -20.97 -23.27
C CYS A 43 -7.65 -21.52 -24.37
N ILE A 44 -7.87 -22.76 -24.84
CA ILE A 44 -7.16 -23.33 -26.00
C ILE A 44 -7.41 -22.48 -27.26
N PHE A 45 -8.68 -22.15 -27.55
CA PHE A 45 -9.00 -21.33 -28.72
C PHE A 45 -8.51 -19.88 -28.59
N GLY A 46 -8.51 -19.33 -27.37
CA GLY A 46 -7.91 -18.03 -27.06
C GLY A 46 -6.40 -18.02 -27.33
N ASN A 47 -5.69 -19.07 -26.89
CA ASN A 47 -4.26 -19.21 -27.12
C ASN A 47 -3.93 -19.38 -28.60
N ARG A 48 -4.65 -20.25 -29.31
CA ARG A 48 -4.47 -20.42 -30.76
C ARG A 48 -4.72 -19.13 -31.52
N LEU A 49 -5.71 -18.32 -31.13
CA LEU A 49 -5.95 -17.03 -31.79
C LEU A 49 -4.76 -16.08 -31.58
N ILE A 50 -4.19 -16.04 -30.38
CA ILE A 50 -3.02 -15.22 -30.07
C ILE A 50 -1.82 -15.70 -30.90
N GLU A 51 -1.55 -17.01 -30.91
CA GLU A 51 -0.47 -17.65 -31.68
C GLU A 51 -0.62 -17.37 -33.19
N GLU A 52 -1.79 -17.62 -33.78
CA GLU A 52 -2.04 -17.38 -35.21
C GLU A 52 -1.99 -15.89 -35.57
N SER A 53 -2.49 -15.00 -34.70
CA SER A 53 -2.37 -13.55 -34.93
C SER A 53 -0.92 -13.07 -34.90
N THR A 54 -0.07 -13.73 -34.13
CA THR A 54 1.37 -13.47 -34.06
C THR A 54 2.08 -14.07 -35.29
N SER A 55 1.65 -15.24 -35.75
CA SER A 55 2.14 -15.90 -36.98
C SER A 55 1.89 -15.07 -38.23
N VAL A 56 0.75 -14.38 -38.34
CA VAL A 56 0.45 -13.46 -39.46
C VAL A 56 1.46 -12.31 -39.54
N MET A 57 1.86 -11.76 -38.39
CA MET A 57 2.90 -10.74 -38.32
C MET A 57 4.24 -11.30 -38.83
N GLU A 58 4.58 -12.51 -38.40
CA GLU A 58 5.82 -13.19 -38.79
C GLU A 58 5.84 -13.53 -40.28
N ALA A 59 4.72 -13.96 -40.86
CA ALA A 59 4.57 -14.22 -42.29
C ALA A 59 4.64 -12.92 -43.13
N ALA A 60 4.00 -11.84 -42.67
CA ALA A 60 4.09 -10.54 -43.33
C ALA A 60 5.51 -9.95 -43.27
N TYR A 61 6.24 -10.20 -42.18
CA TYR A 61 7.61 -9.75 -42.01
C TYR A 61 8.63 -10.59 -42.80
N SER A 62 8.42 -11.90 -42.88
CA SER A 62 9.32 -12.87 -43.54
C SER A 62 9.17 -12.95 -45.05
N CYS A 63 8.16 -12.31 -45.63
CA CYS A 63 8.03 -12.22 -47.08
C CYS A 63 9.12 -11.30 -47.68
N HIS A 64 9.46 -11.48 -48.95
CA HIS A 64 10.45 -10.66 -49.67
C HIS A 64 9.87 -9.26 -50.03
N TRP A 65 9.35 -8.54 -49.05
CA TRP A 65 8.64 -7.26 -49.24
C TRP A 65 9.52 -6.15 -49.84
N TYR A 66 10.84 -6.25 -49.67
CA TYR A 66 11.81 -5.30 -50.23
C TYR A 66 11.91 -5.36 -51.76
N ASP A 67 11.58 -6.50 -52.36
CA ASP A 67 11.51 -6.70 -53.82
C ASP A 67 10.15 -6.31 -54.41
N GLY A 68 9.17 -5.94 -53.56
CA GLY A 68 7.83 -5.54 -53.95
C GLY A 68 7.68 -4.05 -54.30
N SER A 69 6.51 -3.67 -54.84
CA SER A 69 6.17 -2.27 -55.11
C SER A 69 6.11 -1.44 -53.83
N GLU A 70 6.25 -0.12 -53.93
CA GLU A 70 6.13 0.80 -52.78
C GLU A 70 4.78 0.67 -52.06
N GLU A 71 3.72 0.31 -52.77
CA GLU A 71 2.41 -0.02 -52.21
C GLU A 71 2.45 -1.27 -51.32
N ALA A 72 3.17 -2.32 -51.74
CA ALA A 72 3.35 -3.54 -50.96
C ALA A 72 4.17 -3.31 -49.70
N LYS A 73 5.22 -2.48 -49.78
CA LYS A 73 6.04 -2.08 -48.61
C LYS A 73 5.21 -1.32 -47.58
N THR A 74 4.41 -0.35 -48.04
CA THR A 74 3.52 0.44 -47.19
C THR A 74 2.44 -0.43 -46.55
N PHE A 75 1.90 -1.39 -47.32
CA PHE A 75 0.91 -2.35 -46.82
C PHE A 75 1.48 -3.26 -45.73
N VAL A 76 2.68 -3.82 -45.92
CA VAL A 76 3.37 -4.64 -44.92
C VAL A 76 3.67 -3.84 -43.65
N GLN A 77 4.08 -2.57 -43.77
CA GLN A 77 4.25 -1.69 -42.61
C GLN A 77 2.96 -1.48 -41.82
N ILE A 78 1.83 -1.28 -42.50
CA ILE A 78 0.50 -1.15 -41.87
C ILE A 78 0.13 -2.46 -41.16
N VAL A 79 0.31 -3.60 -41.81
CA VAL A 79 0.04 -4.93 -41.21
C VAL A 79 0.92 -5.15 -39.97
N CYS A 80 2.23 -4.85 -40.05
CA CYS A 80 3.13 -4.95 -38.90
C CYS A 80 2.73 -4.01 -37.77
N GLN A 81 2.34 -2.75 -38.04
CA GLN A 81 1.87 -1.81 -37.01
C GLN A 81 0.55 -2.26 -36.36
N GLN A 82 -0.39 -2.81 -37.13
CA GLN A 82 -1.66 -3.30 -36.60
C GLN A 82 -1.47 -4.60 -35.78
N CYS A 83 -0.53 -5.45 -36.18
CA CYS A 83 -0.20 -6.70 -35.47
C CYS A 83 0.70 -6.53 -34.24
N GLN A 84 1.22 -5.32 -33.95
CA GLN A 84 1.92 -5.04 -32.68
C GLN A 84 1.04 -5.25 -31.44
N LYS A 85 -0.28 -5.30 -31.64
CA LYS A 85 -1.26 -5.68 -30.62
C LYS A 85 -1.86 -7.05 -30.98
N ALA A 86 -1.40 -8.10 -30.30
CA ALA A 86 -1.93 -9.46 -30.48
C ALA A 86 -3.45 -9.47 -30.27
N MET A 87 -4.17 -10.22 -31.11
CA MET A 87 -5.62 -10.28 -31.00
C MET A 87 -6.01 -11.18 -29.83
N SER A 88 -6.52 -10.56 -28.76
CA SER A 88 -6.94 -11.27 -27.56
C SER A 88 -8.46 -11.36 -27.45
N ILE A 89 -8.97 -12.52 -27.08
CA ILE A 89 -10.37 -12.67 -26.69
C ILE A 89 -10.49 -12.22 -25.24
N SER A 90 -11.18 -11.10 -25.00
CA SER A 90 -11.42 -10.61 -23.64
C SER A 90 -12.74 -11.12 -23.08
N GLY A 91 -12.72 -11.60 -21.83
CA GLY A 91 -13.90 -11.82 -21.03
C GLY A 91 -14.53 -10.49 -20.64
N ALA A 92 -15.48 -10.00 -21.45
CA ALA A 92 -16.20 -8.75 -21.20
C ALA A 92 -15.30 -7.51 -20.95
N LYS A 93 -14.09 -7.48 -21.54
CA LYS A 93 -13.02 -6.47 -21.32
C LYS A 93 -12.38 -6.45 -19.92
N PHE A 94 -12.64 -7.45 -19.07
CA PHE A 94 -12.08 -7.52 -17.71
C PHE A 94 -10.79 -8.36 -17.62
N PHE A 95 -10.64 -9.38 -18.46
CA PHE A 95 -9.44 -10.23 -18.50
C PHE A 95 -9.27 -10.86 -19.88
N THR A 96 -8.03 -11.14 -20.27
CA THR A 96 -7.70 -11.87 -21.50
C THR A 96 -7.87 -13.37 -21.26
N VAL A 97 -8.59 -14.06 -22.13
CA VAL A 97 -8.76 -15.52 -22.04
C VAL A 97 -7.52 -16.19 -22.62
N SER A 98 -6.56 -16.56 -21.78
CA SER A 98 -5.38 -17.36 -22.13
C SER A 98 -5.20 -18.57 -21.23
N LEU A 99 -4.42 -19.55 -21.68
CA LEU A 99 -4.07 -20.75 -20.91
C LEU A 99 -3.26 -20.38 -19.65
N ASP A 100 -2.39 -19.38 -19.76
CA ASP A 100 -1.52 -18.90 -18.67
C ASP A 100 -2.31 -18.26 -17.53
N LEU A 101 -3.40 -17.54 -17.82
CA LEU A 101 -4.31 -16.96 -16.82
C LEU A 101 -5.16 -18.04 -16.13
N PHE A 102 -5.54 -19.09 -16.85
CA PHE A 102 -6.28 -20.23 -16.27
C PHE A 102 -5.41 -21.06 -15.33
N ALA A 103 -4.13 -21.26 -15.67
CA ALA A 103 -3.17 -21.94 -14.80
C ALA A 103 -2.78 -21.09 -13.58
N SER A 104 -2.52 -19.79 -13.76
CA SER A 104 -2.08 -18.91 -12.66
C SER A 104 -3.18 -18.60 -11.64
N GLN A 105 -4.44 -18.45 -12.06
CA GLN A 105 -5.55 -18.12 -11.15
C GLN A 105 -6.09 -19.33 -10.35
N PHE A 106 -5.75 -20.56 -10.75
CA PHE A 106 -6.29 -21.77 -10.13
C PHE A 106 -5.25 -22.73 -9.55
N VAL A 107 -3.97 -22.67 -9.98
CA VAL A 107 -2.95 -23.65 -9.55
C VAL A 107 -1.92 -23.05 -8.60
N TRP A 108 -1.60 -21.75 -8.66
CA TRP A 108 -0.39 -21.21 -8.02
C TRP A 108 -0.63 -20.08 -7.03
N SER A 109 -1.64 -20.17 -6.15
CA SER A 109 -1.58 -19.45 -4.86
C SER A 109 -0.46 -19.98 -3.94
N GLU A 110 0.63 -20.51 -4.49
CA GLU A 110 1.81 -21.02 -3.82
C GLU A 110 3.06 -20.70 -4.66
N PHE A 111 4.13 -20.30 -3.96
CA PHE A 111 5.48 -20.27 -4.52
C PHE A 111 5.96 -21.73 -4.66
N SER A 112 6.26 -22.18 -5.89
CA SER A 112 6.88 -23.49 -6.11
C SER A 112 8.17 -23.59 -5.29
N GLU A 113 8.26 -24.54 -4.35
CA GLU A 113 9.50 -24.79 -3.60
C GLU A 113 10.65 -25.26 -4.52
N GLU A 114 10.34 -25.76 -5.70
CA GLU A 114 11.32 -26.14 -6.72
C GLU A 114 11.52 -24.98 -7.72
N TYR A 115 12.75 -24.45 -7.74
CA TYR A 115 13.19 -23.47 -8.75
C TYR A 115 13.28 -24.13 -10.13
N THR A 116 12.45 -23.67 -11.06
CA THR A 116 12.58 -23.99 -12.48
C THR A 116 13.19 -22.79 -13.22
N PRO A 117 14.37 -22.93 -13.85
CA PRO A 117 14.97 -21.85 -14.61
C PRO A 117 14.08 -21.47 -15.80
N THR A 118 13.94 -20.17 -16.06
CA THR A 118 13.27 -19.65 -17.25
C THR A 118 14.01 -20.13 -18.50
N GLU A 119 13.41 -21.02 -19.29
CA GLU A 119 14.02 -21.56 -20.51
C GLU A 119 13.67 -20.75 -21.77
N ARG A 120 12.54 -20.04 -21.74
CA ARG A 120 11.99 -19.28 -22.86
C ARG A 120 11.47 -17.94 -22.36
N ARG A 121 11.34 -16.98 -23.27
CA ARG A 121 10.75 -15.68 -22.95
C ARG A 121 9.32 -15.88 -22.43
N GLU A 122 9.05 -15.35 -21.25
CA GLU A 122 7.71 -15.25 -20.68
C GLU A 122 7.30 -13.78 -20.61
N THR A 123 6.01 -13.48 -20.75
CA THR A 123 5.53 -12.10 -20.68
C THR A 123 4.26 -12.01 -19.85
N PHE A 124 4.31 -11.17 -18.82
CA PHE A 124 3.24 -10.93 -17.86
C PHE A 124 2.62 -9.55 -18.11
N TYR A 125 1.30 -9.45 -17.91
CA TYR A 125 0.55 -8.21 -18.11
C TYR A 125 -0.18 -7.76 -16.83
N PRO A 126 0.54 -7.44 -15.73
CA PRO A 126 -0.11 -6.98 -14.53
C PRO A 126 -0.68 -5.57 -14.70
N SER A 127 -1.84 -5.31 -14.10
CA SER A 127 -2.45 -3.99 -14.06
C SER A 127 -2.18 -3.33 -12.71
N VAL A 128 -1.63 -2.12 -12.72
CA VAL A 128 -1.29 -1.35 -11.52
C VAL A 128 -2.07 -0.05 -11.52
N LEU A 129 -2.68 0.28 -10.38
CA LEU A 129 -3.35 1.57 -10.18
C LEU A 129 -2.32 2.57 -9.64
N LEU A 130 -1.99 3.60 -10.42
CA LEU A 130 -1.08 4.66 -10.00
C LEU A 130 -1.76 6.01 -10.23
N ALA A 131 -1.88 6.83 -9.19
CA ALA A 131 -2.55 8.14 -9.26
C ALA A 131 -3.95 8.05 -9.92
N ASP A 132 -4.77 7.09 -9.46
CA ASP A 132 -6.14 6.81 -9.94
C ASP A 132 -6.27 6.48 -11.44
N ARG A 133 -5.16 6.13 -12.10
CA ARG A 133 -5.14 5.61 -13.47
C ARG A 133 -4.67 4.17 -13.48
N LEU A 134 -5.39 3.33 -14.23
CA LEU A 134 -5.01 1.95 -14.45
C LEU A 134 -3.92 1.89 -15.52
N TYR A 135 -2.73 1.46 -15.16
CA TYR A 135 -1.64 1.18 -16.07
C TYR A 135 -1.52 -0.32 -16.28
N GLU A 136 -1.51 -0.76 -17.53
CA GLU A 136 -1.16 -2.13 -17.89
C GLU A 136 0.36 -2.18 -18.10
N LEU A 137 1.05 -2.91 -17.23
CA LEU A 137 2.48 -3.14 -17.35
C LEU A 137 2.69 -4.37 -18.23
N LYS A 138 3.78 -4.37 -19.01
CA LYS A 138 4.25 -5.54 -19.75
C LYS A 138 5.61 -5.94 -19.21
N ILE A 139 5.63 -6.94 -18.33
CA ILE A 139 6.87 -7.48 -17.76
C ILE A 139 7.31 -8.64 -18.64
N THR A 140 8.55 -8.61 -19.12
CA THR A 140 9.11 -9.70 -19.94
C THR A 140 10.22 -10.36 -19.15
N ASP A 141 10.03 -11.63 -18.79
CA ASP A 141 11.09 -12.46 -18.19
C ASP A 141 11.82 -13.24 -19.27
N LEU A 142 13.14 -13.36 -19.12
CA LEU A 142 14.03 -13.88 -20.16
C LEU A 142 15.00 -14.92 -19.58
N PRO A 143 15.34 -15.96 -20.37
CA PRO A 143 16.44 -16.83 -20.01
C PRO A 143 17.76 -16.06 -19.97
N THR A 144 18.76 -16.60 -19.27
CA THR A 144 20.10 -16.02 -19.19
C THR A 144 20.67 -15.73 -20.58
N ILE A 145 21.02 -14.47 -20.83
CA ILE A 145 21.62 -14.04 -22.10
C ILE A 145 23.15 -13.96 -21.95
N PRO A 146 23.93 -14.41 -22.96
CA PRO A 146 25.38 -14.32 -22.91
C PRO A 146 25.90 -12.87 -23.02
N TYR A 147 25.15 -11.98 -23.67
CA TYR A 147 25.49 -10.57 -23.81
C TYR A 147 24.27 -9.74 -24.23
N PHE A 148 24.33 -8.42 -24.00
CA PHE A 148 23.33 -7.48 -24.49
C PHE A 148 23.64 -7.01 -25.93
N PRO A 149 22.67 -7.01 -26.86
CA PRO A 149 22.91 -6.71 -28.26
C PRO A 149 23.24 -5.22 -28.48
N VAL A 150 24.40 -4.97 -29.07
CA VAL A 150 24.93 -3.62 -29.34
C VAL A 150 24.11 -2.85 -30.39
N SER A 151 23.39 -3.57 -31.24
CA SER A 151 22.51 -3.02 -32.29
C SER A 151 21.23 -3.83 -32.43
N SER A 152 20.17 -3.21 -32.98
CA SER A 152 18.90 -3.90 -33.26
C SER A 152 19.05 -5.01 -34.28
N HIS A 153 20.09 -4.98 -35.13
CA HIS A 153 20.39 -6.06 -36.06
C HIS A 153 20.88 -7.32 -35.31
N LEU A 154 21.83 -7.16 -34.38
CA LEU A 154 22.34 -8.28 -33.56
C LEU A 154 21.27 -8.83 -32.62
N GLU A 155 20.43 -7.96 -32.07
CA GLU A 155 19.24 -8.40 -31.33
C GLU A 155 18.36 -9.30 -32.19
N TRP A 156 18.12 -8.88 -33.44
CA TRP A 156 17.28 -9.64 -34.35
C TRP A 156 17.90 -10.95 -34.81
N THR A 157 19.23 -11.02 -35.01
CA THR A 157 19.88 -12.27 -35.44
C THR A 157 20.00 -13.28 -34.30
N ASP A 158 20.42 -12.83 -33.12
CA ASP A 158 20.93 -13.69 -32.05
C ASP A 158 19.94 -13.85 -30.90
N PHE A 159 19.02 -12.89 -30.72
CA PHE A 159 18.02 -12.84 -29.65
C PHE A 159 16.60 -12.66 -30.20
N ARG A 160 16.27 -13.45 -31.25
CA ARG A 160 14.97 -13.39 -31.91
C ARG A 160 13.85 -13.42 -30.88
N TYR A 161 12.92 -12.49 -31.01
CA TYR A 161 11.73 -12.34 -30.16
C TYR A 161 11.99 -11.92 -28.71
N TYR A 162 13.22 -11.58 -28.28
CA TYR A 162 13.45 -11.19 -26.87
C TYR A 162 13.08 -9.72 -26.60
N GLY A 163 13.18 -8.86 -27.61
CA GLY A 163 12.81 -7.44 -27.48
C GLY A 163 13.66 -6.68 -26.46
N LEU A 164 14.90 -7.15 -26.21
CA LEU A 164 15.89 -6.57 -25.32
C LEU A 164 16.00 -5.06 -25.48
N ARG A 165 16.10 -4.49 -26.68
CA ARG A 165 16.31 -3.04 -26.89
C ARG A 165 15.02 -2.22 -26.91
N SER A 166 13.86 -2.86 -26.76
CA SER A 166 12.53 -2.21 -26.78
C SER A 166 11.96 -1.90 -25.39
N ALA A 167 12.70 -2.24 -24.33
CA ALA A 167 12.26 -2.07 -22.96
C ALA A 167 12.19 -0.59 -22.54
N THR A 168 11.11 -0.22 -21.83
CA THR A 168 10.94 1.11 -21.23
C THR A 168 11.72 1.28 -19.92
N ALA A 169 12.06 0.17 -19.26
CA ALA A 169 12.92 0.10 -18.08
C ALA A 169 13.51 -1.30 -17.95
N TYR A 170 14.66 -1.43 -17.28
CA TYR A 170 15.27 -2.71 -16.94
C TYR A 170 15.28 -2.95 -15.43
N VAL A 171 15.05 -4.21 -15.05
CA VAL A 171 15.25 -4.70 -13.69
C VAL A 171 16.35 -5.76 -13.73
N LEU A 172 17.48 -5.48 -13.09
CA LEU A 172 18.61 -6.41 -13.00
C LEU A 172 18.61 -7.07 -11.63
N VAL A 173 18.30 -8.36 -11.58
CA VAL A 173 18.20 -9.13 -10.34
C VAL A 173 19.44 -9.99 -10.15
N PHE A 174 20.03 -9.98 -8.96
CA PHE A 174 21.15 -10.85 -8.59
C PHE A 174 20.93 -11.49 -7.22
N ASP A 175 21.64 -12.57 -6.93
CA ASP A 175 21.57 -13.28 -5.66
C ASP A 175 22.56 -12.67 -4.65
N LEU A 176 22.05 -12.22 -3.50
CA LEU A 176 22.88 -11.61 -2.45
C LEU A 176 23.91 -12.59 -1.86
N SER A 177 23.67 -13.90 -1.94
CA SER A 177 24.60 -14.93 -1.47
C SER A 177 25.72 -15.24 -2.48
N ASN A 178 25.54 -14.89 -3.77
CA ASN A 178 26.45 -15.29 -4.84
C ASN A 178 27.00 -14.09 -5.63
N GLN A 179 28.29 -13.82 -5.45
CA GLN A 179 28.99 -12.69 -6.07
C GLN A 179 29.09 -12.77 -7.60
N ASP A 180 29.12 -13.97 -8.18
CA ASP A 180 29.25 -14.13 -9.64
C ASP A 180 28.00 -13.60 -10.35
N THR A 181 26.83 -13.76 -9.72
CA THR A 181 25.57 -13.19 -10.23
C THR A 181 25.61 -11.67 -10.25
N PHE A 182 26.30 -11.03 -9.30
CA PHE A 182 26.53 -9.58 -9.32
C PHE A 182 27.47 -9.14 -10.45
N GLN A 183 28.56 -9.88 -10.70
CA GLN A 183 29.47 -9.56 -11.81
C GLN A 183 28.80 -9.72 -13.17
N TYR A 184 27.91 -10.70 -13.31
CA TYR A 184 27.10 -10.88 -14.50
C TYR A 184 26.21 -9.66 -14.77
N ILE A 185 25.40 -9.24 -13.78
CA ILE A 185 24.53 -8.06 -13.99
C ILE A 185 25.32 -6.76 -14.17
N ARG A 186 26.52 -6.65 -13.58
CA ARG A 186 27.43 -5.53 -13.80
C ARG A 186 27.87 -5.45 -15.25
N THR A 187 28.30 -6.59 -15.81
CA THR A 187 28.74 -6.69 -17.21
C THR A 187 27.59 -6.35 -18.16
N LEU A 188 26.39 -6.89 -17.89
CA LEU A 188 25.19 -6.55 -18.66
C LEU A 188 24.85 -5.07 -18.61
N ARG A 189 24.93 -4.44 -17.42
CA ARG A 189 24.68 -3.00 -17.26
C ARG A 189 25.66 -2.16 -18.08
N GLU A 190 26.94 -2.54 -18.08
CA GLU A 190 27.97 -1.85 -18.88
C GLU A 190 27.65 -1.97 -20.37
N GLN A 191 27.26 -3.15 -20.85
CA GLN A 191 26.84 -3.37 -22.25
C GLN A 191 25.56 -2.59 -22.62
N ILE A 192 24.56 -2.52 -21.74
CA ILE A 192 23.35 -1.70 -21.93
C ILE A 192 23.72 -0.21 -22.04
N TYR A 193 24.67 0.26 -21.22
CA TYR A 193 25.10 1.66 -21.22
C TYR A 193 25.94 2.04 -22.45
N GLU A 194 26.74 1.10 -22.95
CA GLU A 194 27.55 1.27 -24.16
C GLU A 194 26.72 1.17 -25.44
N ALA A 195 25.61 0.44 -25.41
CA ALA A 195 24.69 0.30 -26.53
C ALA A 195 24.08 1.65 -26.95
N ARG A 196 24.03 1.90 -28.26
CA ARG A 196 23.41 3.12 -28.82
C ARG A 196 21.93 3.20 -28.43
N ASP A 197 21.45 4.41 -28.16
CA ASP A 197 20.04 4.71 -27.82
C ASP A 197 19.49 4.07 -26.53
N MET A 198 20.34 3.41 -25.73
CA MET A 198 19.93 2.75 -24.49
C MET A 198 20.31 3.52 -23.22
N ARG A 199 21.16 4.56 -23.31
CA ARG A 199 21.69 5.33 -22.15
C ARG A 199 20.62 6.02 -21.30
N GLY A 200 19.47 6.32 -21.88
CA GLY A 200 18.37 7.01 -21.20
C GLY A 200 17.33 6.09 -20.57
N VAL A 201 17.43 4.77 -20.76
CA VAL A 201 16.45 3.82 -20.25
C VAL A 201 16.67 3.61 -18.74
N PRO A 202 15.66 3.84 -17.88
CA PRO A 202 15.76 3.62 -16.44
C PRO A 202 16.17 2.19 -16.09
N LEU A 203 17.01 2.05 -15.07
CA LEU A 203 17.52 0.77 -14.61
C LEU A 203 17.40 0.66 -13.08
N LEU A 204 16.81 -0.44 -12.62
CA LEU A 204 16.66 -0.82 -11.22
C LEU A 204 17.50 -2.07 -10.95
N VAL A 205 18.32 -2.04 -9.90
CA VAL A 205 19.09 -3.21 -9.46
C VAL A 205 18.43 -3.81 -8.22
N VAL A 206 18.23 -5.13 -8.22
CA VAL A 206 17.55 -5.86 -7.15
C VAL A 206 18.45 -6.96 -6.63
N GLY A 207 18.82 -6.90 -5.35
CA GLY A 207 19.50 -7.97 -4.64
C GLY A 207 18.48 -8.92 -4.00
N ASN A 208 18.31 -10.10 -4.56
CA ASN A 208 17.35 -11.11 -4.11
C ASN A 208 17.99 -12.10 -3.10
N LYS A 209 17.16 -12.91 -2.43
CA LYS A 209 17.52 -13.90 -1.41
C LYS A 209 18.16 -13.31 -0.15
N GLN A 210 17.64 -12.17 0.30
CA GLN A 210 18.09 -11.55 1.56
C GLN A 210 17.97 -12.51 2.77
N ASP A 211 17.04 -13.45 2.73
CA ASP A 211 16.80 -14.47 3.75
C ASP A 211 17.95 -15.48 3.91
N GLU A 212 18.69 -15.77 2.85
CA GLU A 212 19.85 -16.66 2.89
C GLU A 212 21.13 -15.93 3.35
N LEU A 213 21.06 -14.61 3.49
CA LEU A 213 22.20 -13.77 3.86
C LEU A 213 22.48 -13.84 5.37
N SER A 214 23.61 -14.44 5.75
CA SER A 214 24.06 -14.47 7.15
C SER A 214 24.41 -13.07 7.67
N GLN A 215 24.06 -12.75 8.93
CA GLN A 215 24.30 -11.42 9.54
C GLN A 215 25.77 -10.96 9.50
N THR A 216 26.72 -11.90 9.50
CA THR A 216 28.17 -11.67 9.37
C THR A 216 28.56 -11.17 7.98
N VAL A 217 27.86 -11.62 6.92
CA VAL A 217 28.12 -11.26 5.52
C VAL A 217 27.46 -9.91 5.18
N ALA A 218 26.28 -9.62 5.74
CA ALA A 218 25.57 -8.34 5.59
C ALA A 218 26.37 -7.13 6.14
N SER A 219 27.23 -7.35 7.16
CA SER A 219 28.10 -6.33 7.74
C SER A 219 29.47 -6.21 7.05
N GLY A 220 29.74 -7.09 6.08
CA GLY A 220 31.00 -7.13 5.34
C GLY A 220 31.26 -5.85 4.56
N THR A 221 32.54 -5.47 4.45
CA THR A 221 32.99 -4.33 3.63
C THR A 221 32.54 -4.49 2.17
N ARG A 222 32.66 -5.70 1.62
CA ARG A 222 32.29 -6.02 0.23
C ARG A 222 30.82 -5.78 -0.11
N TYR A 223 29.91 -6.07 0.82
CA TYR A 223 28.48 -5.81 0.64
C TYR A 223 28.20 -4.31 0.55
N ARG A 224 28.80 -3.54 1.47
CA ARG A 224 28.72 -2.08 1.46
C ARG A 224 29.34 -1.48 0.19
N ASP A 225 30.38 -2.09 -0.36
CA ASP A 225 31.00 -1.64 -1.61
C ASP A 225 30.05 -1.80 -2.81
N ILE A 226 29.31 -2.91 -2.90
CA ILE A 226 28.28 -3.12 -3.93
C ILE A 226 27.19 -2.06 -3.83
N VAL A 227 26.63 -1.86 -2.63
CA VAL A 227 25.58 -0.88 -2.39
C VAL A 227 26.05 0.53 -2.72
N ASN A 228 27.26 0.90 -2.30
CA ASN A 228 27.87 2.19 -2.62
C ASN A 228 28.15 2.34 -4.12
N LEU A 229 28.58 1.28 -4.80
CA LEU A 229 28.82 1.29 -6.24
C LEU A 229 27.50 1.59 -6.98
N VAL A 230 26.44 0.84 -6.72
CA VAL A 230 25.16 1.01 -7.42
C VAL A 230 24.55 2.38 -7.12
N ARG A 231 24.47 2.77 -5.83
CA ARG A 231 23.79 4.02 -5.44
C ARG A 231 24.61 5.26 -5.79
N LYS A 232 25.93 5.26 -5.58
CA LYS A 232 26.76 6.46 -5.76
C LYS A 232 27.38 6.56 -7.16
N HIS A 233 27.90 5.47 -7.70
CA HIS A 233 28.60 5.49 -8.99
C HIS A 233 27.64 5.27 -10.16
N TRP A 234 26.73 4.29 -10.07
CA TRP A 234 25.78 4.05 -11.16
C TRP A 234 24.58 4.99 -11.12
N ARG A 235 24.26 5.56 -9.94
CA ARG A 235 23.08 6.41 -9.70
C ARG A 235 21.77 5.71 -10.10
N CYS A 236 21.72 4.39 -9.92
CA CYS A 236 20.54 3.57 -10.21
C CYS A 236 19.75 3.30 -8.91
N GLY A 237 18.46 3.01 -9.07
CA GLY A 237 17.66 2.48 -7.97
C GLY A 237 18.26 1.15 -7.48
N TYR A 238 18.32 0.95 -6.17
CA TYR A 238 18.81 -0.29 -5.58
C TYR A 238 17.88 -0.75 -4.45
N VAL A 239 17.32 -1.94 -4.62
CA VAL A 239 16.42 -2.60 -3.68
C VAL A 239 16.99 -3.97 -3.33
N GLU A 240 16.87 -4.35 -2.07
CA GLU A 240 17.17 -5.70 -1.62
C GLU A 240 15.86 -6.36 -1.26
N CYS A 241 15.63 -7.60 -1.64
CA CYS A 241 14.40 -8.32 -1.38
C CYS A 241 14.65 -9.81 -1.11
N SER A 242 13.61 -10.48 -0.63
CA SER A 242 13.52 -11.94 -0.73
C SER A 242 12.24 -12.27 -1.47
N ALA A 243 12.37 -12.75 -2.70
CA ALA A 243 11.24 -13.16 -3.53
C ALA A 243 10.52 -14.38 -2.95
N ARG A 244 11.25 -15.34 -2.34
CA ARG A 244 10.69 -16.53 -1.67
C ARG A 244 9.68 -16.16 -0.58
N PHE A 245 9.95 -15.04 0.07
CA PHE A 245 9.25 -14.58 1.26
C PHE A 245 8.51 -13.26 1.03
N ASN A 246 8.37 -12.83 -0.23
CA ASN A 246 7.72 -11.56 -0.58
C ASN A 246 8.24 -10.33 0.21
N CYS A 247 9.46 -10.42 0.75
CA CYS A 247 10.04 -9.43 1.64
C CYS A 247 10.56 -8.26 0.82
N ARG A 248 10.10 -7.04 1.14
CA ARG A 248 10.39 -5.79 0.39
C ARG A 248 9.87 -5.80 -1.06
N VAL A 249 8.88 -6.65 -1.35
CA VAL A 249 8.14 -6.72 -2.63
C VAL A 249 6.77 -6.02 -2.51
N VAL A 250 6.10 -6.13 -1.34
CA VAL A 250 4.89 -5.37 -0.96
C VAL A 250 5.07 -4.82 0.47
N GLN A 251 5.50 -3.57 0.62
CA GLN A 251 5.64 -2.94 1.95
C GLN A 251 4.84 -1.63 2.03
N ILE A 252 4.34 -1.30 3.23
CA ILE A 252 3.87 0.06 3.54
C ILE A 252 5.05 1.00 3.33
N VAL A 253 4.92 1.88 2.34
CA VAL A 253 5.92 2.88 1.99
C VAL A 253 5.32 4.27 2.09
N TYR A 254 6.03 5.17 2.77
CA TYR A 254 5.66 6.58 2.82
C TYR A 254 6.40 7.30 1.71
N ARG A 255 5.67 7.65 0.66
CA ARG A 255 6.22 8.35 -0.53
C ARG A 255 7.46 7.63 -1.10
N GLY A 256 7.43 6.29 -1.12
CA GLY A 256 8.52 5.45 -1.63
C GLY A 256 9.62 5.10 -0.62
N LEU A 257 9.54 5.58 0.63
CA LEU A 257 10.44 5.20 1.72
C LEU A 257 9.83 4.09 2.58
N THR A 258 10.61 3.06 2.89
CA THR A 258 10.20 2.00 3.84
C THR A 258 10.15 2.54 5.26
N ILE A 259 9.38 1.89 6.14
CA ILE A 259 9.28 2.29 7.56
C ILE A 259 10.66 2.43 8.25
N PRO A 260 11.64 1.51 8.08
CA PRO A 260 12.98 1.71 8.63
C PRO A 260 13.72 2.93 8.06
N GLU A 261 13.56 3.22 6.76
CA GLU A 261 14.13 4.42 6.13
C GLU A 261 13.50 5.69 6.68
N VAL A 262 12.18 5.71 6.86
CA VAL A 262 11.46 6.83 7.49
C VAL A 262 12.00 7.11 8.89
N VAL A 263 12.17 6.08 9.73
CA VAL A 263 12.66 6.24 11.12
C VAL A 263 14.12 6.68 11.17
N THR A 264 14.91 6.35 10.16
CA THR A 264 16.35 6.67 10.12
C THR A 264 16.65 8.02 9.48
N LEU A 265 15.92 8.40 8.43
CA LEU A 265 16.21 9.59 7.61
C LEU A 265 15.51 10.86 8.11
N LEU A 266 14.35 10.74 8.78
CA LEU A 266 13.61 11.92 9.23
C LEU A 266 14.30 12.65 10.40
N PRO A 267 14.27 13.99 10.40
CA PRO A 267 14.68 14.82 11.53
C PRO A 267 14.05 14.40 12.86
N ARG A 268 14.91 14.22 13.87
CA ARG A 268 14.54 13.74 15.21
C ARG A 268 14.31 14.88 16.19
N GLN A 269 13.39 14.65 17.12
CA GLN A 269 13.22 15.44 18.35
C GLN A 269 13.33 14.47 19.53
N GLY A 270 14.41 14.59 20.31
CA GLY A 270 14.83 13.52 21.22
C GLY A 270 15.36 12.31 20.44
N ASN A 271 14.86 11.11 20.73
CA ASN A 271 15.34 9.86 20.10
C ASN A 271 14.53 9.42 18.87
N SER A 272 13.38 10.05 18.63
CA SER A 272 12.42 9.62 17.60
C SER A 272 12.12 10.73 16.58
N PRO A 273 11.70 10.39 15.34
CA PRO A 273 11.25 11.37 14.35
C PRO A 273 10.08 12.22 14.84
N SER A 274 10.04 13.49 14.44
CA SER A 274 8.94 14.39 14.77
C SER A 274 7.70 14.19 13.89
N ALA A 275 6.52 14.56 14.40
CA ALA A 275 5.26 14.51 13.67
C ALA A 275 5.26 15.48 12.47
N GLU A 276 5.92 16.63 12.64
CA GLU A 276 6.14 17.66 11.63
C GLU A 276 6.99 17.13 10.49
N ALA A 277 8.07 16.39 10.79
CA ALA A 277 8.92 15.81 9.77
C ALA A 277 8.19 14.77 8.91
N ILE A 278 7.38 13.91 9.52
CA ILE A 278 6.58 12.94 8.76
C ILE A 278 5.48 13.62 7.96
N PHE A 279 4.79 14.63 8.51
CA PHE A 279 3.80 15.39 7.75
C PHE A 279 4.42 16.10 6.54
N TRP A 280 5.61 16.67 6.69
CA TRP A 280 6.35 17.26 5.57
C TRP A 280 6.65 16.25 4.47
N LEU A 281 7.14 15.05 4.83
CA LEU A 281 7.37 13.98 3.87
C LEU A 281 6.07 13.60 3.15
N LEU A 282 4.98 13.39 3.89
CA LEU A 282 3.68 13.00 3.31
C LEU A 282 3.10 14.09 2.41
N LEU A 283 3.32 15.36 2.74
CA LEU A 283 2.83 16.49 1.95
C LEU A 283 3.70 16.79 0.73
N THR A 284 5.04 16.70 0.83
CA THR A 284 5.94 17.16 -0.24
C THR A 284 6.53 16.02 -1.08
N GLY A 285 6.64 14.82 -0.49
CA GLY A 285 7.41 13.72 -1.08
C GLY A 285 8.90 13.75 -0.74
N ASP A 286 9.40 14.85 -0.17
CA ASP A 286 10.82 15.06 0.13
C ASP A 286 11.12 14.87 1.63
N ILE A 287 12.34 14.41 1.93
CA ILE A 287 12.83 14.34 3.31
C ILE A 287 13.14 15.77 3.78
N PRO A 288 12.51 16.28 4.85
CA PRO A 288 12.77 17.62 5.34
C PRO A 288 14.17 17.74 5.96
N THR A 289 14.76 18.92 5.82
CA THR A 289 15.93 19.34 6.60
C THR A 289 15.53 19.70 8.03
N GLN A 290 16.49 19.68 8.96
CA GLN A 290 16.26 20.11 10.36
C GLN A 290 15.67 21.53 10.44
N GLN A 291 16.05 22.41 9.52
CA GLN A 291 15.60 23.80 9.47
C GLN A 291 14.14 23.90 8.98
N GLN A 292 13.76 23.11 7.98
CA GLN A 292 12.38 23.01 7.51
C GLN A 292 11.46 22.43 8.59
N THR A 293 11.91 21.37 9.29
CA THR A 293 11.18 20.81 10.43
C THR A 293 11.00 21.85 11.55
N ALA A 294 12.06 22.59 11.90
CA ALA A 294 11.97 23.65 12.90
C ALA A 294 11.02 24.78 12.47
N SER A 295 11.02 25.14 11.18
CA SER A 295 10.09 26.13 10.63
C SER A 295 8.63 25.67 10.73
N LEU A 296 8.37 24.39 10.46
CA LEU A 296 7.03 23.82 10.55
C LEU A 296 6.54 23.73 12.00
N ILE A 297 7.43 23.38 12.94
CA ILE A 297 7.14 23.43 14.38
C ILE A 297 6.74 24.86 14.78
N ALA A 298 7.53 25.87 14.38
CA ALA A 298 7.25 27.27 14.68
C ALA A 298 5.92 27.76 14.08
N ASP A 299 5.60 27.37 12.85
CA ASP A 299 4.32 27.70 12.21
C ASP A 299 3.14 27.10 12.99
N TRP A 300 3.21 25.81 13.34
CA TRP A 300 2.16 25.16 14.15
C TRP A 300 2.05 25.78 15.55
N THR A 301 3.15 26.18 16.18
CA THR A 301 3.13 26.89 17.47
C THR A 301 2.47 28.26 17.35
N SER A 302 2.77 29.03 16.31
CA SER A 302 2.11 30.32 16.03
C SER A 302 0.60 30.16 15.82
N ARG A 303 0.19 29.15 15.04
CA ARG A 303 -1.23 28.83 14.80
C ARG A 303 -1.93 28.43 16.10
N ARG A 304 -1.29 27.62 16.96
CA ARG A 304 -1.81 27.26 18.28
C ARG A 304 -2.10 28.49 19.15
N GLN A 305 -1.17 29.43 19.21
CA GLN A 305 -1.31 30.65 20.02
C GLN A 305 -2.53 31.49 19.60
N LYS A 306 -2.79 31.60 18.28
CA LYS A 306 -3.96 32.30 17.72
C LYS A 306 -5.30 31.67 18.12
N TYR A 307 -5.33 30.35 18.35
CA TYR A 307 -6.55 29.57 18.56
C TYR A 307 -6.76 29.09 20.01
N THR A 308 -6.04 29.67 20.97
CA THR A 308 -6.17 29.36 22.42
C THR A 308 -7.60 29.47 22.96
N GLU A 309 -8.46 30.29 22.33
CA GLU A 309 -9.88 30.39 22.66
C GLU A 309 -10.66 29.05 22.57
N TRP A 310 -10.16 28.08 21.79
CA TRP A 310 -10.82 26.81 21.56
C TRP A 310 -10.65 25.78 22.68
N TRP A 311 -9.68 25.97 23.60
CA TRP A 311 -9.47 25.07 24.74
C TRP A 311 -9.31 25.77 26.09
N SER A 312 -9.03 27.07 26.09
CA SER A 312 -8.94 27.90 27.30
C SER A 312 -9.94 29.06 27.32
N GLY A 313 -10.72 29.26 26.25
CA GLY A 313 -11.69 30.36 26.12
C GLY A 313 -13.15 29.91 26.04
N PRO A 314 -14.08 30.83 25.70
CA PRO A 314 -15.54 30.58 25.70
C PRO A 314 -15.97 29.45 24.75
N ARG A 315 -15.27 29.27 23.63
CA ARG A 315 -15.53 28.15 22.70
C ARG A 315 -15.12 26.83 23.31
N GLY A 316 -13.97 26.81 23.98
CA GLY A 316 -13.56 25.67 24.79
C GLY A 316 -14.63 25.31 25.82
N GLU A 317 -15.15 26.29 26.58
CA GLU A 317 -16.18 26.06 27.59
C GLU A 317 -17.43 25.42 26.99
N THR A 318 -17.83 25.86 25.80
CA THR A 318 -18.94 25.25 25.04
C THR A 318 -18.67 23.78 24.74
N ILE A 319 -17.48 23.46 24.22
CA ILE A 319 -17.07 22.08 23.92
C ILE A 319 -17.07 21.25 25.21
N VAL A 320 -16.47 21.75 26.29
CA VAL A 320 -16.40 21.01 27.56
C VAL A 320 -17.76 20.84 28.22
N SER A 321 -18.66 21.82 28.13
CA SER A 321 -20.04 21.70 28.60
C SER A 321 -20.76 20.55 27.89
N ILE A 322 -20.62 20.47 26.56
CA ILE A 322 -21.17 19.39 25.75
C ILE A 322 -20.51 18.04 26.09
N LEU A 323 -19.18 18.00 26.25
CA LEU A 323 -18.47 16.77 26.60
C LEU A 323 -18.82 16.26 28.01
N ARG A 324 -19.16 17.16 28.93
CA ARG A 324 -19.60 16.82 30.30
C ARG A 324 -21.05 16.38 30.37
N SER A 325 -21.91 16.86 29.48
CA SER A 325 -23.32 16.43 29.42
C SER A 325 -23.49 15.06 28.77
N MET A 326 -22.49 14.58 28.03
CA MET A 326 -22.48 13.25 27.43
C MET A 326 -22.35 12.13 28.48
N PRO A 327 -23.13 11.04 28.36
CA PRO A 327 -22.98 9.85 29.19
C PRO A 327 -21.57 9.27 29.17
N GLU A 328 -21.17 8.61 30.26
CA GLU A 328 -19.86 7.95 30.35
C GLU A 328 -19.70 6.80 29.35
N ALA A 329 -20.81 6.15 28.99
CA ALA A 329 -20.87 5.07 28.00
C ALA A 329 -20.43 5.48 26.58
N ILE A 330 -20.45 6.78 26.25
CA ILE A 330 -19.98 7.27 24.95
C ILE A 330 -18.45 7.14 24.89
N THR A 331 -17.95 6.48 23.84
CA THR A 331 -16.49 6.28 23.69
C THR A 331 -15.77 7.61 23.39
N PRO A 332 -14.47 7.74 23.72
CA PRO A 332 -13.68 8.93 23.36
C PRO A 332 -13.73 9.28 21.87
N MET A 333 -13.90 8.29 20.99
CA MET A 333 -14.06 8.48 19.55
C MET A 333 -15.29 9.31 19.17
N HIS A 334 -16.44 8.92 19.72
CA HIS A 334 -17.69 9.63 19.44
C HIS A 334 -17.63 11.06 19.99
N ARG A 335 -16.99 11.25 21.15
CA ARG A 335 -16.71 12.57 21.70
C ARG A 335 -15.82 13.41 20.78
N LEU A 336 -14.79 12.80 20.18
CA LEU A 336 -13.95 13.45 19.16
C LEU A 336 -14.77 13.90 17.96
N SER A 337 -15.61 13.02 17.39
CA SER A 337 -16.46 13.36 16.24
C SER A 337 -17.37 14.57 16.51
N VAL A 338 -17.98 14.62 17.70
CA VAL A 338 -18.80 15.78 18.09
C VAL A 338 -17.95 17.04 18.27
N ALA A 339 -16.79 16.94 18.92
CA ALA A 339 -15.89 18.07 19.10
C ALA A 339 -15.40 18.64 17.75
N LEU A 340 -15.04 17.77 16.80
CA LEU A 340 -14.61 18.16 15.45
C LEU A 340 -15.74 18.83 14.65
N THR A 341 -16.98 18.38 14.83
CA THR A 341 -18.16 18.99 14.21
C THR A 341 -18.36 20.42 14.70
N ILE A 342 -18.14 20.67 15.99
CA ILE A 342 -18.20 22.01 16.60
C ILE A 342 -17.03 22.89 16.12
N PHE A 343 -15.84 22.30 15.96
CA PHE A 343 -14.65 23.00 15.52
C PHE A 343 -14.78 23.59 14.11
N ASN A 344 -15.58 22.96 13.24
CA ASN A 344 -15.86 23.39 11.86
C ASN A 344 -14.58 23.80 11.10
N ILE A 345 -13.77 22.79 10.80
CA ILE A 345 -12.42 22.91 10.21
C ILE A 345 -12.39 23.71 8.88
N SER A 346 -13.47 23.75 8.11
CA SER A 346 -13.47 24.31 6.73
C SER A 346 -13.92 25.77 6.65
N LYS A 347 -13.50 26.62 7.59
CA LYS A 347 -13.97 28.01 7.65
C LYS A 347 -13.48 28.80 6.44
N GLN A 348 -12.17 28.82 6.19
CA GLN A 348 -11.57 29.64 5.14
C GLN A 348 -11.96 29.12 3.75
N ALA A 349 -11.96 27.79 3.56
CA ALA A 349 -12.37 27.19 2.30
C ALA A 349 -13.85 27.47 1.95
N LYS A 350 -14.75 27.46 2.95
CA LYS A 350 -16.17 27.81 2.74
C LYS A 350 -16.35 29.30 2.41
N GLU A 351 -15.61 30.17 3.08
CA GLU A 351 -15.65 31.62 2.86
C GLU A 351 -15.11 31.98 1.47
N ALA A 352 -13.96 31.43 1.09
CA ALA A 352 -13.39 31.57 -0.25
C ALA A 352 -14.38 31.14 -1.35
N LYS A 353 -15.06 30.00 -1.16
CA LYS A 353 -16.08 29.52 -2.10
C LYS A 353 -17.28 30.47 -2.19
N ARG A 354 -17.72 31.07 -1.08
CA ARG A 354 -18.79 32.09 -1.07
C ARG A 354 -18.39 33.37 -1.79
N HIS A 355 -17.13 33.76 -1.69
CA HIS A 355 -16.57 34.93 -2.38
C HIS A 355 -16.16 34.65 -3.82
N GLY A 356 -16.41 33.45 -4.36
CA GLY A 356 -16.17 33.12 -5.75
C GLY A 356 -14.70 32.85 -6.10
N ALA A 357 -13.91 32.34 -5.14
CA ALA A 357 -12.54 31.92 -5.41
C ALA A 357 -12.48 30.90 -6.57
N MET A 358 -11.38 30.94 -7.34
CA MET A 358 -11.21 30.07 -8.50
C MET A 358 -10.92 28.62 -8.06
N PRO A 359 -11.39 27.60 -8.81
CA PRO A 359 -11.20 26.20 -8.42
C PRO A 359 -9.74 25.79 -8.19
N TYR A 360 -8.79 26.36 -8.96
CA TYR A 360 -7.37 26.05 -8.85
C TYR A 360 -6.69 26.69 -7.62
N THR A 361 -7.34 27.64 -6.91
CA THR A 361 -6.81 28.23 -5.66
C THR A 361 -7.42 27.61 -4.41
N TYR A 362 -8.38 26.68 -4.54
CA TYR A 362 -9.03 26.05 -3.40
C TYR A 362 -8.09 25.28 -2.47
N TRP A 363 -6.97 24.77 -3.00
CA TRP A 363 -5.98 24.08 -2.19
C TRP A 363 -5.29 25.02 -1.20
N GLU A 364 -5.14 26.32 -1.51
CA GLU A 364 -4.50 27.31 -0.62
C GLU A 364 -5.32 27.48 0.66
N TYR A 365 -6.63 27.70 0.52
CA TYR A 365 -7.53 27.81 1.67
C TYR A 365 -7.70 26.48 2.42
N THR A 366 -7.69 25.37 1.68
CA THR A 366 -7.76 24.03 2.29
C THR A 366 -6.49 23.74 3.09
N TYR A 367 -5.32 24.17 2.59
CA TYR A 367 -4.04 24.08 3.28
C TYR A 367 -4.06 24.90 4.56
N GLU A 368 -4.52 26.16 4.52
CA GLU A 368 -4.62 27.00 5.72
C GLU A 368 -5.54 26.40 6.79
N ASP A 369 -6.76 26.00 6.41
CA ASP A 369 -7.72 25.32 7.30
C ASP A 369 -7.12 24.02 7.89
N ALA A 370 -6.42 23.23 7.08
CA ALA A 370 -5.76 21.99 7.48
C ALA A 370 -4.62 22.22 8.48
N MET A 371 -3.78 23.22 8.25
CA MET A 371 -2.64 23.55 9.10
C MET A 371 -3.10 24.07 10.46
N GLU A 372 -4.14 24.92 10.49
CA GLU A 372 -4.76 25.36 11.73
C GLU A 372 -5.38 24.19 12.51
N PHE A 373 -6.03 23.26 11.80
CA PHE A 373 -6.61 22.06 12.40
C PHE A 373 -5.54 21.13 12.99
N LEU A 374 -4.50 20.77 12.23
CA LEU A 374 -3.43 19.92 12.73
C LEU A 374 -2.74 20.54 13.95
N ALA A 375 -2.47 21.84 13.94
CA ALA A 375 -1.86 22.55 15.05
C ALA A 375 -2.70 22.47 16.34
N THR A 376 -4.03 22.50 16.23
CA THR A 376 -4.97 22.53 17.37
C THR A 376 -5.47 21.16 17.81
N LEU A 377 -5.30 20.12 16.98
CA LEU A 377 -5.77 18.75 17.24
C LEU A 377 -5.30 18.17 18.58
N PRO A 378 -4.03 18.32 19.03
CA PRO A 378 -3.61 17.81 20.33
C PRO A 378 -4.39 18.42 21.52
N ALA A 379 -4.78 19.69 21.43
CA ALA A 379 -5.58 20.35 22.46
C ALA A 379 -7.01 19.80 22.50
N ILE A 380 -7.61 19.54 21.33
CA ILE A 380 -8.94 18.90 21.22
C ILE A 380 -8.90 17.51 21.87
N VAL A 381 -7.87 16.71 21.58
CA VAL A 381 -7.66 15.40 22.21
C VAL A 381 -7.47 15.54 23.73
N GLY A 382 -6.75 16.56 24.20
CA GLY A 382 -6.61 16.90 25.62
C GLY A 382 -7.94 17.23 26.32
N LEU A 383 -8.81 18.01 25.67
CA LEU A 383 -10.16 18.33 26.18
C LEU A 383 -11.01 17.07 26.35
N ILE A 384 -10.91 16.13 25.40
CA ILE A 384 -11.64 14.85 25.45
C ILE A 384 -11.12 13.96 26.57
N ALA A 385 -9.79 13.92 26.74
CA ALA A 385 -9.13 13.14 27.79
C ALA A 385 -9.54 13.62 29.19
N LYS A 386 -9.47 14.94 29.44
CA LYS A 386 -9.68 15.52 30.76
C LYS A 386 -11.14 15.87 31.06
N ARG A 387 -11.97 16.08 30.03
CA ARG A 387 -13.33 16.65 30.11
C ARG A 387 -13.39 17.95 30.93
N LYS A 388 -12.33 18.74 30.86
CA LYS A 388 -12.11 19.99 31.60
C LYS A 388 -11.34 20.96 30.71
N MET A 389 -11.46 22.25 31.04
CA MET A 389 -10.64 23.30 30.44
C MET A 389 -9.15 23.01 30.63
N LEU A 390 -8.39 23.26 29.58
CA LEU A 390 -6.95 23.22 29.62
C LEU A 390 -6.47 24.59 30.11
N THR A 391 -5.97 24.66 31.33
CA THR A 391 -5.42 25.88 31.92
C THR A 391 -3.90 25.78 31.99
N ASN A 392 -3.20 26.90 31.81
CA ASN A 392 -1.73 27.02 31.88
C ASN A 392 -0.95 26.13 30.90
N VAL A 393 -1.46 25.94 29.68
CA VAL A 393 -0.73 25.27 28.59
C VAL A 393 0.04 26.33 27.80
N SER A 394 1.37 26.22 27.77
CA SER A 394 2.27 27.13 27.07
C SER A 394 2.06 27.11 25.55
N GLY A 395 1.69 25.93 25.01
CA GLY A 395 1.49 25.76 23.58
C GLY A 395 2.80 25.66 22.79
N ASP A 396 3.94 25.64 23.48
CA ASP A 396 5.26 25.63 22.88
C ASP A 396 5.76 24.19 22.59
N GLY A 397 6.78 24.09 21.75
CA GLY A 397 7.40 22.83 21.38
C GLY A 397 6.71 22.08 20.26
N ASP A 398 7.23 20.89 20.00
CA ASP A 398 6.74 20.02 18.94
C ASP A 398 5.33 19.47 19.25
N TRP A 399 4.68 18.94 18.22
CA TRP A 399 3.30 18.48 18.28
C TRP A 399 3.04 17.46 19.39
N VAL A 400 4.02 16.60 19.65
CA VAL A 400 3.94 15.55 20.68
C VAL A 400 4.18 16.10 22.07
N GLN A 401 5.11 17.04 22.24
CA GLN A 401 5.32 17.73 23.51
C GLN A 401 4.07 18.50 23.91
N PHE A 402 3.42 19.18 22.97
CA PHE A 402 2.16 19.87 23.21
C PHE A 402 1.02 18.89 23.56
N LEU A 403 0.95 17.73 22.90
CA LEU A 403 0.01 16.67 23.29
C LEU A 403 0.23 16.24 24.75
N ILE A 404 1.48 15.99 25.16
CA ILE A 404 1.80 15.57 26.52
C ILE A 404 1.45 16.66 27.53
N GLU A 405 1.72 17.92 27.22
CA GLU A 405 1.31 19.07 28.04
C GLU A 405 -0.22 19.11 28.20
N CYS A 406 -0.96 18.87 27.12
CA CYS A 406 -2.43 18.82 27.15
C CYS A 406 -2.96 17.64 27.98
N LEU A 407 -2.27 16.49 27.98
CA LEU A 407 -2.68 15.29 28.71
C LEU A 407 -2.26 15.29 30.19
N THR A 408 -1.14 15.92 30.55
CA THR A 408 -0.61 15.95 31.93
C THR A 408 -1.13 17.14 32.73
N ASN A 409 -1.27 17.01 34.05
CA ASN A 409 -1.62 18.14 34.91
C ASN A 409 -0.34 18.91 35.28
N VAL A 410 -0.42 20.25 35.22
CA VAL A 410 0.71 21.22 35.19
C VAL A 410 1.64 21.19 36.42
N ASN A 411 1.32 20.48 37.50
CA ASN A 411 2.10 20.51 38.75
C ASN A 411 3.20 19.46 38.90
N GLU A 412 3.50 18.66 37.87
CA GLU A 412 4.67 17.77 37.89
C GLU A 412 5.74 18.29 36.93
N SER A 413 6.98 18.42 37.41
CA SER A 413 8.17 18.73 36.61
C SER A 413 8.25 17.87 35.34
N PHE A 414 8.96 18.37 34.32
CA PHE A 414 9.27 17.60 33.12
C PHE A 414 10.31 16.52 33.46
N ASP A 415 9.86 15.46 34.13
CA ASP A 415 10.70 14.36 34.59
C ASP A 415 11.31 13.58 33.40
N SER A 416 12.43 12.90 33.64
CA SER A 416 13.06 11.98 32.68
C SER A 416 12.07 10.95 32.09
N ARG A 417 11.04 10.56 32.86
CA ARG A 417 9.93 9.71 32.41
C ARG A 417 9.05 10.35 31.33
N LYS A 418 8.82 11.66 31.37
CA LYS A 418 8.03 12.37 30.33
C LYS A 418 8.80 12.44 29.01
N SER A 419 10.14 12.49 29.06
CA SER A 419 10.99 12.44 27.86
C SER A 419 10.89 11.09 27.15
N SER A 420 10.88 9.96 27.88
CA SER A 420 10.75 8.64 27.26
C SER A 420 9.34 8.36 26.72
N VAL A 421 8.30 8.90 27.37
CA VAL A 421 6.92 8.91 26.85
C VAL A 421 6.85 9.71 25.55
N ALA A 422 7.48 10.88 25.48
CA ALA A 422 7.52 11.72 24.29
C ALA A 422 8.19 11.01 23.11
N ASP A 423 9.32 10.36 23.35
CA ASP A 423 10.03 9.60 22.31
C ASP A 423 9.20 8.40 21.80
N PHE A 424 8.51 7.69 22.68
CA PHE A 424 7.61 6.61 22.28
C PHE A 424 6.43 7.13 21.46
N LEU A 425 5.77 8.20 21.91
CA LEU A 425 4.62 8.79 21.20
C LEU A 425 5.03 9.36 19.84
N ARG A 426 6.19 9.98 19.72
CA ARG A 426 6.78 10.42 18.44
C ARG A 426 6.93 9.27 17.46
N LEU A 427 7.52 8.16 17.91
CA LEU A 427 7.65 6.95 17.09
C LEU A 427 6.28 6.38 16.72
N TYR A 428 5.38 6.24 17.71
CA TYR A 428 4.03 5.71 17.50
C TYR A 428 3.24 6.54 16.48
N ILE A 429 3.28 7.87 16.57
CA ILE A 429 2.63 8.79 15.62
C ILE A 429 3.27 8.65 14.24
N THR A 430 4.60 8.62 14.15
CA THR A 430 5.32 8.47 12.88
C THR A 430 4.92 7.18 12.16
N LEU A 431 4.91 6.04 12.85
CA LEU A 431 4.57 4.74 12.28
C LEU A 431 3.10 4.60 11.87
N ASN A 432 2.24 5.48 12.39
CA ASN A 432 0.80 5.47 12.15
C ASN A 432 0.34 6.74 11.44
N ALA A 433 1.23 7.47 10.78
CA ALA A 433 0.85 8.69 10.08
C ALA A 433 0.02 8.40 8.82
N ASP A 434 0.27 7.26 8.17
CA ASP A 434 -0.44 6.77 6.97
C ASP A 434 -0.45 5.22 6.94
N ASP A 435 -1.34 4.62 6.14
CA ASP A 435 -1.44 3.17 5.93
C ASP A 435 -1.13 2.74 4.49
N ASP A 436 -1.38 3.60 3.49
CA ASP A 436 -1.44 3.15 2.08
C ASP A 436 -0.91 4.18 1.06
N GLY A 437 0.04 5.03 1.47
CA GLY A 437 0.80 5.88 0.54
C GLY A 437 0.00 7.01 -0.13
N GLY A 438 -1.12 7.45 0.46
CA GLY A 438 -1.80 8.69 0.08
C GLY A 438 -3.00 8.61 -0.89
N ALA A 439 -3.63 7.44 -1.11
CA ALA A 439 -4.87 7.35 -1.89
C ALA A 439 -6.08 8.00 -1.15
N PRO A 440 -6.74 9.04 -1.71
CA PRO A 440 -7.73 9.85 -0.97
C PRO A 440 -9.03 9.11 -0.58
N ALA A 441 -9.48 8.17 -1.41
CA ALA A 441 -10.82 7.58 -1.36
C ALA A 441 -10.91 6.32 -0.47
N ALA A 442 -9.87 5.48 -0.50
CA ALA A 442 -9.83 4.23 0.27
C ALA A 442 -9.68 4.47 1.78
N HIS A 443 -9.15 5.64 2.15
CA HIS A 443 -8.70 5.92 3.50
C HIS A 443 -9.88 6.02 4.49
N VAL A 444 -10.95 6.77 4.20
CA VAL A 444 -12.01 7.04 5.20
C VAL A 444 -12.88 5.81 5.50
N THR A 445 -13.27 5.05 4.49
CA THR A 445 -14.15 3.87 4.62
C THR A 445 -13.42 2.66 5.20
N HIS A 446 -12.14 2.45 4.84
CA HIS A 446 -11.33 1.38 5.43
C HIS A 446 -10.96 1.68 6.88
N ILE A 447 -10.61 2.94 7.19
CA ILE A 447 -10.27 3.41 8.55
C ILE A 447 -11.45 3.33 9.51
N LEU A 448 -12.67 3.68 9.08
CA LEU A 448 -13.85 3.63 9.96
C LEU A 448 -14.41 2.20 10.11
N GLY A 449 -14.23 1.34 9.10
CA GLY A 449 -14.77 -0.03 9.10
C GLY A 449 -13.91 -1.08 9.82
N SER A 450 -12.58 -0.92 9.85
CA SER A 450 -11.66 -1.99 10.30
C SER A 450 -11.15 -1.84 11.74
N THR A 451 -10.99 -0.63 12.29
CA THR A 451 -10.23 -0.45 13.54
C THR A 451 -11.05 -0.51 14.83
N ASP A 452 -12.37 -0.33 14.80
CA ASP A 452 -13.23 -0.38 16.01
C ASP A 452 -13.32 -1.80 16.61
N LEU A 453 -13.18 -2.85 15.79
CA LEU A 453 -13.31 -4.24 16.24
C LEU A 453 -12.02 -4.78 16.89
N HIS A 454 -10.83 -4.47 16.35
CA HIS A 454 -9.62 -5.27 16.65
C HIS A 454 -8.78 -4.83 17.87
N ILE A 455 -8.77 -3.54 18.25
CA ILE A 455 -7.89 -3.06 19.34
C ILE A 455 -8.38 -3.52 20.72
N ASN A 456 -9.69 -3.57 20.92
CA ASN A 456 -10.29 -4.02 22.18
C ASN A 456 -10.10 -5.53 22.40
N GLU A 457 -10.15 -6.32 21.31
CA GLU A 457 -9.95 -7.77 21.34
C GLU A 457 -8.55 -8.17 21.83
N TRP A 458 -7.49 -7.43 21.42
CA TRP A 458 -6.12 -7.74 21.79
C TRP A 458 -5.83 -7.55 23.28
N LYS A 459 -6.32 -6.46 23.90
CA LYS A 459 -6.15 -6.24 25.35
C LYS A 459 -6.93 -7.25 26.16
N GLU A 460 -8.15 -7.61 25.73
CA GLU A 460 -8.91 -8.66 26.39
C GLU A 460 -8.15 -9.99 26.36
N LEU A 461 -7.56 -10.34 25.20
CA LEU A 461 -6.74 -11.53 25.06
C LEU A 461 -5.52 -11.47 25.98
N GLN A 462 -4.77 -10.38 25.97
CA GLN A 462 -3.59 -10.20 26.83
C GLN A 462 -3.95 -10.31 28.31
N THR A 463 -5.03 -9.66 28.74
CA THR A 463 -5.50 -9.69 30.12
C THR A 463 -5.97 -11.09 30.52
N LYS A 464 -6.71 -11.79 29.64
CA LYS A 464 -7.12 -13.18 29.83
C LYS A 464 -5.90 -14.10 29.97
N VAL A 465 -4.88 -13.94 29.12
CA VAL A 465 -3.63 -14.72 29.18
C VAL A 465 -2.86 -14.45 30.48
N GLN A 466 -2.66 -13.17 30.84
CA GLN A 466 -1.98 -12.76 32.09
C GLN A 466 -2.70 -13.27 33.34
N ASN A 467 -4.04 -13.13 33.41
CA ASN A 467 -4.82 -13.61 34.55
C ASN A 467 -4.77 -15.13 34.71
N THR A 468 -4.55 -15.87 33.62
CA THR A 468 -4.49 -17.34 33.66
C THR A 468 -3.09 -17.85 33.97
N LEU A 469 -2.04 -17.21 33.46
CA LEU A 469 -0.64 -17.67 33.58
C LEU A 469 0.13 -17.02 34.75
N GLY A 470 -0.41 -15.95 35.36
CA GLY A 470 0.28 -15.21 36.42
C GLY A 470 1.45 -14.35 35.90
N ARG A 471 2.32 -13.87 36.81
CA ARG A 471 3.45 -12.97 36.48
C ARG A 471 4.72 -13.68 36.02
N ALA A 472 4.84 -14.99 36.28
CA ALA A 472 5.98 -15.80 35.88
C ALA A 472 5.46 -17.02 35.13
N TRP A 473 5.82 -17.13 33.86
CA TRP A 473 5.37 -18.18 32.96
C TRP A 473 6.54 -18.59 32.06
N THR A 474 6.56 -19.87 31.67
CA THR A 474 7.54 -20.37 30.72
C THR A 474 7.00 -20.29 29.29
N GLU A 475 7.88 -20.32 28.29
CA GLU A 475 7.49 -20.36 26.88
C GLU A 475 6.57 -21.56 26.58
N HIS A 476 6.79 -22.68 27.26
CA HIS A 476 5.97 -23.89 27.14
C HIS A 476 4.54 -23.69 27.63
N ASP A 477 4.36 -23.01 28.77
CA ASP A 477 3.03 -22.71 29.32
C ASP A 477 2.24 -21.77 28.40
N LEU A 478 2.92 -20.76 27.85
CA LEU A 478 2.33 -19.83 26.90
C LEU A 478 1.91 -20.55 25.61
N ARG A 479 2.79 -21.36 25.03
CA ARG A 479 2.50 -22.13 23.81
C ARG A 479 1.30 -23.05 23.98
N THR A 480 1.25 -23.77 25.10
CA THR A 480 0.12 -24.66 25.43
C THR A 480 -1.20 -23.89 25.55
N ARG A 481 -1.17 -22.68 26.12
CA ARG A 481 -2.38 -21.86 26.24
C ARG A 481 -2.83 -21.28 24.90
N VAL A 482 -1.91 -20.80 24.07
CA VAL A 482 -2.22 -20.28 22.74
C VAL A 482 -2.83 -21.38 21.86
N LEU A 483 -2.25 -22.58 21.87
CA LEU A 483 -2.79 -23.74 21.14
C LEU A 483 -4.21 -24.13 21.60
N ASN A 484 -4.50 -24.02 22.90
CA ASN A 484 -5.84 -24.24 23.45
C ASN A 484 -6.87 -23.15 23.10
N LEU A 485 -6.42 -21.91 22.84
CA LEU A 485 -7.29 -20.83 22.40
C LEU A 485 -7.53 -20.91 20.89
N TRP A 486 -6.51 -21.32 20.13
CA TRP A 486 -6.60 -21.62 18.71
C TRP A 486 -7.58 -22.75 18.43
N SER A 487 -7.49 -23.86 19.17
CA SER A 487 -8.41 -25.01 19.00
C SER A 487 -9.87 -24.73 19.36
N ARG A 488 -10.17 -23.56 19.94
CA ARG A 488 -11.52 -23.11 20.31
C ARG A 488 -12.05 -21.98 19.41
N ASP A 489 -11.38 -21.68 18.31
CA ASP A 489 -11.67 -20.56 17.39
C ASP A 489 -11.79 -19.20 18.10
N LYS A 490 -11.06 -19.02 19.22
CA LYS A 490 -11.05 -17.76 19.99
C LYS A 490 -9.91 -16.81 19.60
N LEU A 491 -9.06 -17.24 18.67
CA LEU A 491 -7.99 -16.45 18.06
C LEU A 491 -8.33 -16.28 16.58
N ILE A 492 -8.54 -15.04 16.16
CA ILE A 492 -8.83 -14.70 14.77
C ILE A 492 -7.61 -13.95 14.23
N GLY A 493 -6.99 -14.48 13.17
CA GLY A 493 -5.98 -13.73 12.42
C GLY A 493 -6.64 -12.59 11.65
N HIS A 494 -6.08 -11.38 11.72
CA HIS A 494 -6.63 -10.22 11.02
C HIS A 494 -6.34 -10.28 9.51
N MET A 495 -5.14 -10.73 9.14
CA MET A 495 -4.71 -10.96 7.76
C MET A 495 -3.74 -12.14 7.72
N GLU A 496 -3.79 -12.94 6.65
CA GLU A 496 -2.69 -13.85 6.31
C GLU A 496 -1.54 -13.02 5.75
N ALA A 497 -0.45 -12.96 6.51
CA ALA A 497 0.77 -12.28 6.10
C ALA A 497 1.97 -13.14 6.51
N ASP A 498 2.84 -13.42 5.53
CA ASP A 498 3.99 -14.30 5.74
C ASP A 498 5.05 -13.70 6.68
N PHE A 499 4.99 -12.38 6.93
CA PHE A 499 5.91 -11.64 7.80
C PHE A 499 5.19 -10.65 8.71
N SER A 500 5.79 -10.38 9.87
CA SER A 500 5.29 -9.39 10.81
C SER A 500 5.36 -7.97 10.23
N ASP A 501 4.31 -7.18 10.49
CA ASP A 501 4.21 -5.79 10.08
C ASP A 501 5.49 -4.97 10.45
N PRO A 502 6.11 -4.23 9.51
CA PRO A 502 7.28 -3.40 9.79
C PRO A 502 7.08 -2.40 10.94
N ARG A 503 5.85 -1.91 11.15
CA ARG A 503 5.48 -1.04 12.28
C ARG A 503 5.58 -1.79 13.60
N TYR A 504 5.13 -3.05 13.62
CA TYR A 504 5.27 -3.92 14.79
C TYR A 504 6.75 -4.18 15.12
N ILE A 505 7.57 -4.46 14.10
CA ILE A 505 9.02 -4.67 14.28
C ILE A 505 9.70 -3.41 14.83
N ALA A 506 9.35 -2.22 14.32
CA ALA A 506 9.89 -0.97 14.80
C ALA A 506 9.55 -0.71 16.29
N LEU A 507 8.29 -0.94 16.68
CA LEU A 507 7.87 -0.83 18.09
C LEU A 507 8.53 -1.89 18.98
N LEU A 508 8.68 -3.12 18.50
CA LEU A 508 9.35 -4.20 19.21
C LEU A 508 10.83 -3.88 19.48
N ASN A 509 11.53 -3.34 18.47
CA ASN A 509 12.92 -2.93 18.61
C ASN A 509 13.07 -1.77 19.60
N TYR A 510 12.17 -0.78 19.54
CA TYR A 510 12.14 0.31 20.51
C TYR A 510 11.95 -0.21 21.94
N ALA A 511 10.98 -1.12 22.12
CA ALA A 511 10.71 -1.74 23.42
C ALA A 511 11.92 -2.53 23.93
N ARG A 512 12.57 -3.35 23.11
CA ARG A 512 13.79 -4.10 23.52
C ARG A 512 14.93 -3.19 23.98
N GLN A 513 15.08 -2.02 23.36
CA GLN A 513 16.16 -1.08 23.67
C GLN A 513 15.86 -0.21 24.91
N HIS A 514 14.60 0.18 25.11
CA HIS A 514 14.23 1.19 26.11
C HIS A 514 13.38 0.63 27.27
N LEU A 515 12.97 -0.64 27.22
CA LEU A 515 12.16 -1.32 28.24
C LEU A 515 12.75 -2.70 28.62
N PRO A 516 13.93 -2.75 29.25
CA PRO A 516 14.39 -4.00 29.85
C PRO A 516 13.57 -4.32 31.11
N ASP A 517 13.11 -5.57 31.21
CA ASP A 517 12.40 -6.19 32.34
C ASP A 517 10.95 -5.75 32.63
N ASN A 518 10.00 -6.57 32.18
CA ASN A 518 8.67 -6.82 32.78
C ASN A 518 7.81 -5.60 33.20
N SER A 519 8.09 -4.41 32.66
CA SER A 519 7.21 -3.26 32.79
C SER A 519 6.16 -3.35 31.70
N GLU A 520 4.93 -3.66 32.08
CA GLU A 520 3.79 -3.55 31.17
C GLU A 520 3.84 -2.18 30.46
N ILE A 521 3.47 -2.13 29.18
CA ILE A 521 3.34 -0.87 28.39
C ILE A 521 2.47 0.18 29.11
N LYS A 522 1.72 -0.23 30.15
CA LYS A 522 1.09 0.64 31.15
C LYS A 522 2.03 1.70 31.75
N CYS A 523 3.34 1.50 31.74
CA CYS A 523 4.34 2.47 32.24
C CYS A 523 4.35 3.81 31.51
N TYR A 524 3.76 3.92 30.31
CA TYR A 524 3.68 5.19 29.56
C TYR A 524 2.33 5.91 29.69
N GLY A 525 1.44 5.49 30.60
CA GLY A 525 0.17 6.18 30.87
C GLY A 525 -0.96 5.90 29.86
N LEU A 526 -0.73 5.07 28.85
CA LEU A 526 -1.70 4.63 27.83
C LEU A 526 -2.57 3.46 28.34
N THR A 527 -3.19 3.61 29.52
CA THR A 527 -3.94 2.53 30.18
C THR A 527 -5.35 2.35 29.59
N ASP A 528 -5.95 3.43 29.10
CA ASP A 528 -7.27 3.45 28.46
C ASP A 528 -7.14 3.19 26.95
N MET A 529 -7.53 1.98 26.50
CA MET A 529 -7.46 1.60 25.09
C MET A 529 -8.44 2.37 24.22
N SER A 530 -9.61 2.71 24.77
CA SER A 530 -10.61 3.48 24.03
C SER A 530 -10.09 4.88 23.69
N PHE A 531 -9.23 5.41 24.56
CA PHE A 531 -8.51 6.66 24.34
C PHE A 531 -7.26 6.49 23.45
N ASN A 532 -6.53 5.38 23.57
CA ASN A 532 -5.39 5.11 22.68
C ASN A 532 -5.82 5.06 21.21
N GLN A 533 -7.03 4.57 20.93
CA GLN A 533 -7.61 4.61 19.60
C GLN A 533 -7.76 6.06 19.10
N THR A 534 -8.14 7.00 19.96
CA THR A 534 -8.18 8.43 19.61
C THR A 534 -6.80 8.96 19.22
N ILE A 535 -5.73 8.53 19.89
CA ILE A 535 -4.34 8.89 19.53
C ILE A 535 -3.96 8.29 18.16
N LEU A 536 -4.39 7.05 17.87
CA LEU A 536 -4.18 6.42 16.56
C LEU A 536 -4.80 7.24 15.43
N TYR A 537 -6.07 7.64 15.55
CA TYR A 537 -6.72 8.46 14.52
C TYR A 537 -6.13 9.86 14.42
N MET A 538 -5.70 10.43 15.55
CA MET A 538 -4.95 11.68 15.57
C MET A 538 -3.66 11.55 14.74
N ALA A 539 -2.91 10.46 14.85
CA ALA A 539 -1.74 10.21 14.00
C ALA A 539 -2.12 10.06 12.51
N ARG A 540 -3.16 9.29 12.19
CA ARG A 540 -3.65 9.08 10.80
C ARG A 540 -4.15 10.35 10.13
N THR A 541 -4.52 11.35 10.92
CA THR A 541 -4.95 12.65 10.41
C THR A 541 -3.83 13.32 9.60
N LEU A 542 -2.54 13.05 9.90
CA LEU A 542 -1.41 13.60 9.16
C LEU A 542 -1.43 13.17 7.68
N GLY A 543 -1.54 11.87 7.40
CA GLY A 543 -1.63 11.34 6.03
C GLY A 543 -2.94 11.71 5.35
N MET A 544 -4.06 11.64 6.06
CA MET A 544 -5.38 12.02 5.52
C MET A 544 -5.41 13.48 5.07
N ILE A 545 -4.90 14.41 5.88
CA ILE A 545 -4.86 15.83 5.56
C ILE A 545 -3.92 16.11 4.38
N ALA A 546 -2.74 15.47 4.34
CA ALA A 546 -1.84 15.58 3.19
C ALA A 546 -2.53 15.14 1.89
N SER A 547 -3.27 14.03 1.93
CA SER A 547 -4.03 13.53 0.78
C SER A 547 -5.19 14.46 0.39
N ILE A 548 -5.95 15.01 1.36
CA ILE A 548 -7.01 15.98 1.10
C ILE A 548 -6.46 17.24 0.42
N ILE A 549 -5.32 17.76 0.87
CA ILE A 549 -4.67 18.93 0.24
C ILE A 549 -4.35 18.61 -1.22
N TRP A 550 -3.67 17.49 -1.48
CA TRP A 550 -3.32 17.07 -2.85
C TRP A 550 -4.53 16.85 -3.74
N THR A 551 -5.63 16.32 -3.19
CA THR A 551 -6.90 16.14 -3.91
C THR A 551 -7.43 17.47 -4.43
N LYS A 552 -7.26 18.56 -3.68
CA LYS A 552 -7.60 19.92 -4.12
C LYS A 552 -6.58 20.50 -5.10
N VAL A 553 -5.29 20.25 -4.90
CA VAL A 553 -4.22 20.68 -5.82
C VAL A 553 -4.45 20.12 -7.22
N VAL A 554 -4.74 18.83 -7.34
CA VAL A 554 -5.01 18.17 -8.64
C VAL A 554 -6.43 18.42 -9.15
N ASN A 555 -7.25 19.18 -8.42
CA ASN A 555 -8.66 19.44 -8.69
C ASN A 555 -9.42 18.14 -9.02
N ALA A 556 -9.25 17.13 -8.16
CA ALA A 556 -9.87 15.83 -8.36
C ALA A 556 -11.41 15.97 -8.46
N PRO A 557 -12.05 15.27 -9.41
CA PRO A 557 -13.50 15.34 -9.57
C PRO A 557 -14.20 14.79 -8.32
N ILE A 558 -15.45 15.20 -8.13
CA ILE A 558 -16.30 14.63 -7.07
C ILE A 558 -16.47 13.14 -7.34
N GLU A 559 -16.24 12.32 -6.32
CA GLU A 559 -16.54 10.90 -6.37
C GLU A 559 -18.05 10.70 -6.53
N HIS A 560 -18.43 10.16 -7.69
CA HIS A 560 -19.80 9.78 -8.00
C HIS A 560 -19.87 8.27 -8.29
N PRO A 561 -19.62 7.41 -7.29
CA PRO A 561 -19.79 5.97 -7.48
C PRO A 561 -21.25 5.67 -7.83
N ILE A 562 -21.45 4.92 -8.92
CA ILE A 562 -22.79 4.56 -9.35
C ILE A 562 -23.29 3.42 -8.46
N SER A 563 -24.18 3.73 -7.52
CA SER A 563 -24.86 2.72 -6.73
C SER A 563 -25.89 1.99 -7.60
N LYS A 564 -25.81 0.66 -7.65
CA LYS A 564 -26.87 -0.18 -8.22
C LYS A 564 -27.47 -1.03 -7.11
N CYS A 565 -28.79 -0.95 -6.93
CA CYS A 565 -29.47 -1.92 -6.10
C CYS A 565 -29.58 -3.25 -6.86
N THR A 566 -29.79 -4.35 -6.14
CA THR A 566 -29.89 -5.69 -6.71
C THR A 566 -30.90 -5.76 -7.86
N TYR A 567 -32.03 -5.05 -7.75
CA TYR A 567 -33.05 -4.98 -8.80
C TYR A 567 -32.54 -4.27 -10.06
N SER A 568 -31.99 -3.06 -9.95
CA SER A 568 -31.43 -2.31 -11.08
C SER A 568 -30.24 -3.02 -11.72
N TYR A 569 -29.44 -3.73 -10.91
CA TYR A 569 -28.37 -4.59 -11.40
C TYR A 569 -28.94 -5.73 -12.26
N ILE A 570 -29.96 -6.44 -11.77
CA ILE A 570 -30.65 -7.52 -12.50
C ILE A 570 -31.32 -6.99 -13.78
N GLU A 571 -31.97 -5.83 -13.75
CA GLU A 571 -32.57 -5.22 -14.94
C GLU A 571 -31.53 -4.82 -15.97
N SER A 572 -30.40 -4.24 -15.57
CA SER A 572 -29.31 -3.91 -16.51
C SER A 572 -28.77 -5.15 -17.23
N VAL A 573 -28.75 -6.31 -16.55
CA VAL A 573 -28.38 -7.60 -17.13
C VAL A 573 -29.48 -8.16 -18.06
N ARG A 574 -30.76 -7.84 -17.81
CA ARG A 574 -31.90 -8.25 -18.66
C ARG A 574 -32.02 -7.39 -19.92
N ASP A 575 -31.86 -6.08 -19.82
CA ASP A 575 -31.96 -5.15 -20.95
C ASP A 575 -30.83 -5.35 -21.97
N ASP A 576 -29.62 -5.71 -21.51
CA ASP A 576 -28.51 -6.11 -22.38
C ASP A 576 -28.83 -7.38 -23.20
N ARG A 577 -29.68 -8.28 -22.69
CA ARG A 577 -30.16 -9.46 -23.44
C ARG A 577 -31.21 -9.08 -24.48
N VAL A 578 -32.05 -8.08 -24.22
CA VAL A 578 -33.08 -7.59 -25.16
C VAL A 578 -32.44 -6.78 -26.29
N LYS A 579 -31.47 -5.91 -26.00
CA LYS A 579 -30.68 -5.20 -27.02
C LYS A 579 -29.88 -6.16 -27.92
N LYS A 580 -29.26 -7.19 -27.34
CA LYS A 580 -28.57 -8.25 -28.11
C LYS A 580 -29.50 -9.11 -28.97
N ARG A 581 -30.79 -9.23 -28.62
CA ARG A 581 -31.80 -9.91 -29.44
C ARG A 581 -32.26 -9.06 -30.62
N LYS A 582 -32.42 -7.73 -30.46
CA LYS A 582 -32.80 -6.82 -31.55
C LYS A 582 -31.71 -6.61 -32.62
N CYS A 583 -30.42 -6.73 -32.28
CA CYS A 583 -29.33 -6.66 -33.27
C CYS A 583 -29.08 -7.99 -34.03
N ARG A 584 -29.81 -9.07 -33.74
CA ARG A 584 -29.61 -10.40 -34.36
C ARG A 584 -30.70 -10.80 -35.36
N THR A 585 -31.68 -9.95 -35.61
CA THR A 585 -32.62 -10.14 -36.73
C THR A 585 -32.01 -9.55 -38.00
N PRO A 586 -31.65 -10.38 -39.01
CA PRO A 586 -31.14 -9.89 -40.28
C PRO A 586 -32.29 -9.28 -41.11
N LEU A 587 -32.01 -8.16 -41.77
CA LEU A 587 -32.67 -7.74 -43.00
C LEU A 587 -31.91 -8.38 -44.18
#